data_AF-A0A1D2N722-F1
#
_entry.id   AF-A0A1D2N722-F1
#
_cell.length_a   1.000
_cell.length_b   1.000
_cell.length_c   1.000
_cell.angle_alpha   90.00
_cell.angle_beta   90.00
_cell.angle_gamma   90.00
#
_symmetry.space_group_name_H-M   'P 1'
#
loop_
_entity.id
_entity.type
_entity.pdbx_description
1 polymer ?
#
loop_
_entity_poly.entity_id
_entity_poly.type
_entity_poly.pdbx_seq_one_letter_code
_entity_poly.pdbx_strand_id
1 'polypeptide(L)'
;MIDFASRIAKLDAVSLDNEFLSFFKREATGLLGAFTREELLQKFGPEVTLLIKFLVWKFTTLANGSTIGQRLLGVKYAPFRGKLKLLFLLEGVIPYVIERLQTIPYLPLERIRQPLKRAESVLKLLRIFNFCAFLIQNRYPTLATRVLKLPILPVHHRFSADAGYSYQIRELLWHQFADFLIMVLPMVNFQKAKRSVLKWISCDKPVVPESVIRQVSDDDIRENRTVLKCCICTDDAVLPQKVGGESYCYYCYQTVAEDD
;
A
#
# COMPACT_ATOMS: atom_id res chain seq x y z
N MET A 1 33.50 9.08 -6.11
CA MET A 1 32.90 8.26 -5.04
C MET A 1 31.86 7.38 -5.69
N ILE A 2 31.94 6.04 -5.57
CA ILE A 2 30.90 5.17 -6.13
C ILE A 2 29.75 5.19 -5.14
N ASP A 3 28.66 5.86 -5.49
CA ASP A 3 27.46 5.89 -4.66
C ASP A 3 26.72 4.57 -4.81
N PHE A 4 26.62 3.85 -3.69
CA PHE A 4 25.86 2.62 -3.61
C PHE A 4 24.40 2.94 -3.26
N ALA A 5 23.47 2.17 -3.82
CA ALA A 5 22.06 2.29 -3.45
C ALA A 5 21.84 2.05 -1.94
N SER A 6 20.71 2.53 -1.41
CA SER A 6 20.34 2.34 0.00
C SER A 6 20.21 0.85 0.35
N ARG A 7 20.47 0.51 1.62
CA ARG A 7 20.36 -0.88 2.13
C ARG A 7 18.95 -1.42 1.92
N ILE A 8 17.97 -0.57 2.19
CA ILE A 8 16.54 -0.87 2.08
C ILE A 8 16.18 -1.15 0.63
N ALA A 9 16.50 -0.26 -0.31
CA ALA A 9 16.18 -0.47 -1.72
C ALA A 9 16.82 -1.75 -2.30
N LYS A 10 18.04 -2.11 -1.88
CA LYS A 10 18.66 -3.37 -2.30
C LYS A 10 17.95 -4.59 -1.73
N LEU A 11 17.51 -4.53 -0.47
CA LEU A 11 16.84 -5.64 0.20
C LEU A 11 15.42 -5.82 -0.34
N ASP A 12 14.68 -4.72 -0.48
CA ASP A 12 13.34 -4.70 -1.05
C ASP A 12 13.36 -5.20 -2.49
N ALA A 13 14.37 -4.83 -3.31
CA ALA A 13 14.50 -5.33 -4.67
C ALA A 13 14.54 -6.87 -4.70
N VAL A 14 15.35 -7.47 -3.82
CA VAL A 14 15.46 -8.93 -3.70
C VAL A 14 14.17 -9.54 -3.16
N SER A 15 13.49 -8.88 -2.22
CA SER A 15 12.21 -9.36 -1.68
C SER A 15 11.10 -9.36 -2.73
N LEU A 16 10.94 -8.24 -3.45
CA LEU A 16 9.98 -8.10 -4.56
C LEU A 16 10.24 -9.14 -5.64
N ASP A 17 11.50 -9.37 -6.01
CA ASP A 17 11.82 -10.39 -7.03
C ASP A 17 11.35 -11.80 -6.59
N ASN A 18 11.50 -12.15 -5.32
CA ASN A 18 11.01 -13.44 -4.81
C ASN A 18 9.48 -13.52 -4.80
N GLU A 19 8.80 -12.42 -4.48
CA GLU A 19 7.34 -12.32 -4.50
C GLU A 19 6.76 -12.39 -5.91
N PHE A 20 7.36 -11.69 -6.88
CA PHE A 20 6.97 -11.82 -8.28
C PHE A 20 7.16 -13.26 -8.79
N LEU A 21 8.27 -13.92 -8.41
CA LEU A 21 8.50 -15.31 -8.79
C LEU A 21 7.48 -16.26 -8.16
N SER A 22 7.07 -16.04 -6.91
CA SER A 22 6.05 -16.86 -6.25
C SER A 22 4.67 -16.63 -6.85
N PHE A 23 4.35 -15.38 -7.22
CA PHE A 23 3.15 -15.01 -7.96
C PHE A 23 3.11 -15.73 -9.31
N PHE A 24 4.15 -15.60 -10.14
CA PHE A 24 4.20 -16.28 -11.44
C PHE A 24 4.13 -17.80 -11.30
N LYS A 25 4.79 -18.37 -10.28
CA LYS A 25 4.71 -19.80 -10.00
C LYS A 25 3.28 -20.21 -9.70
N ARG A 26 2.58 -19.48 -8.82
CA ARG A 26 1.19 -19.77 -8.43
C ARG A 26 0.26 -19.74 -9.64
N GLU A 27 0.31 -18.66 -10.43
CA GLU A 27 -0.51 -18.52 -11.64
C GLU A 27 -0.19 -19.64 -12.65
N ALA A 28 1.09 -19.94 -12.89
CA ALA A 28 1.49 -21.02 -13.79
C ALA A 28 1.00 -22.39 -13.31
N THR A 29 1.13 -22.69 -12.02
CA THR A 29 0.63 -23.95 -11.45
C THR A 29 -0.89 -24.04 -11.45
N GLY A 30 -1.60 -22.93 -11.27
CA GLY A 30 -3.06 -22.87 -11.33
C GLY A 30 -3.57 -23.19 -12.74
N LEU A 31 -2.96 -22.57 -13.77
CA LEU A 31 -3.28 -22.87 -15.16
C LEU A 31 -2.92 -24.31 -15.52
N LEU A 32 -1.71 -24.76 -15.18
CA LEU A 32 -1.26 -26.11 -15.49
C LEU A 32 -2.07 -27.19 -14.76
N GLY A 33 -2.52 -26.93 -13.54
CA GLY A 33 -3.38 -27.83 -12.77
C GLY A 33 -4.77 -28.00 -13.38
N ALA A 34 -5.31 -26.97 -14.04
CA ALA A 34 -6.57 -27.08 -14.77
C ALA A 34 -6.46 -27.97 -16.03
N PHE A 35 -5.28 -28.04 -16.66
CA PHE A 35 -5.07 -28.79 -17.91
C PHE A 35 -4.36 -30.14 -17.73
N THR A 36 -3.64 -30.36 -16.62
CA THR A 36 -2.69 -31.47 -16.45
C THR A 36 -2.95 -32.26 -15.16
N ARG A 37 -2.76 -33.59 -15.18
CA ARG A 37 -2.86 -34.42 -13.96
C ARG A 37 -1.89 -33.97 -12.88
N GLU A 38 -2.35 -33.92 -11.63
CA GLU A 38 -1.59 -33.45 -10.46
C GLU A 38 -0.25 -34.20 -10.27
N GLU A 39 -0.18 -35.48 -10.63
CA GLU A 39 1.04 -36.29 -10.55
C GLU A 39 2.17 -35.78 -11.47
N LEU A 40 1.82 -35.28 -12.66
CA LEU A 40 2.79 -34.69 -13.58
C LEU A 40 3.22 -33.30 -13.08
N LEU A 41 2.30 -32.55 -12.47
CA LEU A 41 2.60 -31.24 -11.90
C LEU A 41 3.65 -31.36 -10.77
N GLN A 42 3.55 -32.38 -9.92
CA GLN A 42 4.54 -32.62 -8.87
C GLN A 42 5.91 -33.04 -9.44
N LYS A 43 5.91 -33.86 -10.51
CA LYS A 43 7.15 -34.30 -11.15
C LYS A 43 7.88 -33.19 -11.92
N PHE A 44 7.12 -32.29 -12.56
CA PHE A 44 7.64 -31.18 -13.36
C PHE A 44 7.69 -29.83 -12.61
N GLY A 45 7.27 -29.79 -11.35
CA GLY A 45 7.28 -28.57 -10.52
C GLY A 45 8.61 -27.80 -10.49
N PRO A 46 9.76 -28.46 -10.28
CA PRO A 46 11.05 -27.76 -10.29
C PRO A 46 11.45 -27.28 -11.70
N GLU A 47 11.10 -28.01 -12.76
CA GLU A 47 11.34 -27.61 -14.16
C GLU A 47 10.53 -26.37 -14.54
N VAL A 48 9.25 -26.31 -14.15
CA VAL A 48 8.40 -25.14 -14.38
C VAL A 48 8.96 -23.93 -13.64
N THR A 49 9.40 -24.12 -12.39
CA THR A 49 10.00 -23.03 -11.59
C THR A 49 11.29 -22.51 -12.25
N LEU A 50 12.15 -23.41 -12.75
CA LEU A 50 13.37 -23.03 -13.48
C LEU A 50 13.04 -22.29 -14.78
N LEU A 51 12.05 -22.77 -15.53
CA LEU A 51 11.62 -22.15 -16.79
C LEU A 51 11.13 -20.72 -16.55
N ILE A 52 10.29 -20.50 -15.54
CA ILE A 52 9.81 -19.17 -15.15
C ILE A 52 10.99 -18.26 -14.79
N LYS A 53 11.90 -18.73 -13.93
CA LYS A 53 13.11 -17.97 -13.56
C LYS A 53 13.95 -17.64 -14.79
N PHE A 54 14.10 -18.57 -15.72
CA PHE A 54 14.85 -18.37 -16.97
C PHE A 54 14.18 -17.33 -17.86
N LEU A 55 12.86 -17.41 -18.07
CA LEU A 55 12.11 -16.44 -18.87
C LEU A 55 12.22 -15.03 -18.27
N VAL A 56 11.97 -14.90 -16.96
CA VAL A 56 12.10 -13.62 -16.25
C VAL A 56 13.52 -13.06 -16.38
N TRP A 57 14.56 -13.88 -16.18
CA TRP A 57 15.94 -13.46 -16.33
C TRP A 57 16.30 -13.05 -17.77
N LYS A 58 15.85 -13.82 -18.77
CA LYS A 58 16.11 -13.56 -20.19
C LYS A 58 15.48 -12.23 -20.64
N PHE A 59 14.23 -11.98 -20.28
CA PHE A 59 13.53 -10.76 -20.71
C PHE A 59 13.89 -9.54 -19.87
N THR A 60 14.28 -9.71 -18.60
CA THR A 60 14.56 -8.57 -17.72
C THR A 60 16.05 -8.32 -17.58
N THR A 61 16.77 -9.25 -16.94
CA THR A 61 18.17 -9.07 -16.54
C THR A 61 19.10 -9.05 -17.74
N LEU A 62 18.89 -9.90 -18.75
CA LEU A 62 19.77 -9.96 -19.92
C LEU A 62 19.57 -8.75 -20.86
N ALA A 63 18.32 -8.32 -21.05
CA ALA A 63 17.98 -7.20 -21.92
C ALA A 63 18.34 -5.84 -21.27
N ASN A 64 17.89 -5.63 -20.03
CA ASN A 64 17.94 -4.32 -19.37
C ASN A 64 19.07 -4.19 -18.33
N GLY A 65 19.67 -5.30 -17.89
CA GLY A 65 20.73 -5.30 -16.86
C GLY A 65 20.23 -5.07 -15.42
N SER A 66 18.92 -5.15 -15.20
CA SER A 66 18.25 -5.04 -13.90
C SER A 66 17.20 -6.15 -13.77
N THR A 67 16.91 -6.59 -12.55
CA THR A 67 15.70 -7.41 -12.29
C THR A 67 14.44 -6.55 -12.27
N ILE A 68 13.28 -7.18 -12.06
CA ILE A 68 11.98 -6.48 -12.05
C ILE A 68 11.90 -5.59 -10.80
N GLY A 69 12.18 -6.16 -9.62
CA GLY A 69 12.20 -5.41 -8.36
C GLY A 69 13.24 -4.29 -8.37
N GLN A 70 14.42 -4.54 -8.96
CA GLN A 70 15.43 -3.52 -9.14
C GLN A 70 14.96 -2.36 -10.03
N ARG A 71 14.27 -2.67 -11.14
CA ARG A 71 13.73 -1.65 -12.05
C ARG A 71 12.66 -0.78 -11.36
N LEU A 72 11.80 -1.39 -10.56
CA LEU A 72 10.77 -0.67 -9.79
C LEU A 72 11.38 0.28 -8.76
N LEU A 73 12.48 -0.14 -8.13
CA LEU A 73 13.17 0.63 -7.10
C LEU A 73 14.30 1.53 -7.66
N GLY A 74 14.45 1.60 -8.98
CA GLY A 74 15.44 2.48 -9.60
C GLY A 74 16.90 2.10 -9.39
N VAL A 75 17.17 0.82 -9.14
CA VAL A 75 18.51 0.28 -8.93
C VAL A 75 18.87 -0.68 -10.06
N LYS A 76 20.16 -0.88 -10.30
CA LYS A 76 20.66 -1.70 -11.43
C LYS A 76 21.99 -2.35 -11.09
N TYR A 77 22.27 -3.51 -11.71
CA TYR A 77 23.59 -4.11 -11.61
C TYR A 77 24.64 -3.29 -12.37
N ALA A 78 25.89 -3.35 -11.90
CA ALA A 78 27.02 -2.83 -12.66
C ALA A 78 27.11 -3.50 -14.05
N PRO A 79 27.59 -2.78 -15.10
CA PRO A 79 27.48 -3.19 -16.50
C PRO A 79 28.46 -4.32 -16.86
N PHE A 80 28.19 -5.55 -16.40
CA PHE A 80 29.01 -6.73 -16.65
C PHE A 80 28.17 -7.90 -17.18
N ARG A 81 27.87 -7.91 -18.49
CA ARG A 81 27.02 -8.93 -19.14
C ARG A 81 27.48 -10.37 -18.90
N GLY A 82 28.80 -10.64 -18.86
CA GLY A 82 29.32 -11.98 -18.56
C GLY A 82 29.01 -12.44 -17.14
N LYS A 83 29.13 -11.53 -16.16
CA LYS A 83 28.81 -11.81 -14.75
C LYS A 83 27.31 -12.01 -14.52
N LEU A 84 26.46 -11.38 -15.33
CA LEU A 84 24.99 -11.57 -15.24
C LEU A 84 24.56 -13.01 -15.63
N LYS A 85 25.26 -13.64 -16.58
CA LYS A 85 25.03 -15.06 -16.92
C LYS A 85 25.44 -15.98 -15.78
N LEU A 86 26.60 -15.73 -15.19
CA LEU A 86 27.08 -16.45 -14.00
C LEU A 86 26.16 -16.25 -12.79
N LEU A 87 25.54 -15.07 -12.65
CA LEU A 87 24.57 -14.80 -11.60
C LEU A 87 23.35 -15.71 -11.73
N PHE A 88 22.80 -15.85 -12.94
CA PHE A 88 21.71 -16.78 -13.19
C PHE A 88 22.08 -18.24 -12.91
N LEU A 89 23.30 -18.65 -13.31
CA LEU A 89 23.79 -20.00 -13.01
C LEU A 89 23.84 -20.25 -11.49
N LEU A 90 24.37 -19.28 -10.74
CA LEU A 90 24.62 -19.42 -9.31
C LEU A 90 23.33 -19.29 -8.46
N GLU A 91 22.40 -18.43 -8.86
CA GLU A 91 21.17 -18.16 -8.10
C GLU A 91 19.95 -18.94 -8.60
N GLY A 92 19.92 -19.28 -9.89
CA GLY A 92 18.82 -20.04 -10.51
C GLY A 92 19.13 -21.53 -10.64
N VAL A 93 20.24 -21.87 -11.29
CA VAL A 93 20.54 -23.27 -11.64
C VAL A 93 21.01 -24.09 -10.44
N ILE A 94 21.84 -23.54 -9.55
CA ILE A 94 22.28 -24.26 -8.34
C ILE A 94 21.11 -24.76 -7.47
N PRO A 95 20.14 -23.92 -7.05
CA PRO A 95 19.05 -24.42 -6.22
C PRO A 95 18.19 -25.44 -6.96
N TYR A 96 17.98 -25.28 -8.27
CA TYR A 96 17.31 -26.30 -9.08
C TYR A 96 18.06 -27.63 -9.09
N VAL A 97 19.39 -27.60 -9.29
CA VAL A 97 20.23 -28.81 -9.30
C VAL A 97 20.19 -29.48 -7.94
N ILE A 98 20.27 -28.73 -6.84
CA ILE A 98 20.16 -29.27 -5.48
C ILE A 98 18.78 -29.92 -5.27
N GLU A 99 17.70 -29.23 -5.63
CA GLU A 99 16.33 -29.73 -5.50
C GLU A 99 16.15 -31.01 -6.35
N ARG A 100 16.61 -31.00 -7.60
CA ARG A 100 16.52 -32.14 -8.51
C ARG A 100 17.33 -33.34 -8.05
N LEU A 101 18.55 -33.14 -7.55
CA LEU A 101 19.38 -34.20 -6.98
C LEU A 101 18.73 -34.85 -5.75
N GLN A 102 17.93 -34.10 -4.99
CA GLN A 102 17.23 -34.63 -3.83
C GLN A 102 15.98 -35.45 -4.21
N THR A 103 15.31 -35.13 -5.32
CA THR A 103 14.08 -35.82 -5.75
C THR A 103 14.34 -37.11 -6.52
N ILE A 104 15.54 -37.34 -7.06
CA ILE A 104 15.83 -38.53 -7.88
C ILE A 104 15.98 -39.78 -6.98
N PRO A 105 15.08 -40.78 -7.08
CA PRO A 105 15.06 -41.93 -6.19
C PRO A 105 16.10 -43.02 -6.52
N TYR A 106 16.71 -42.99 -7.71
CA TYR A 106 17.55 -44.07 -8.26
C TYR A 106 19.05 -43.78 -8.25
N LEU A 107 19.52 -42.68 -7.66
CA LEU A 107 20.96 -42.42 -7.55
C LEU A 107 21.56 -43.34 -6.46
N PRO A 108 22.57 -44.19 -6.75
CA PRO A 108 23.15 -45.17 -5.82
C PRO A 108 24.08 -44.55 -4.76
N LEU A 109 23.66 -43.44 -4.15
CA LEU A 109 24.56 -42.46 -3.57
C LEU A 109 24.16 -42.04 -2.17
N GLU A 110 24.01 -43.01 -1.27
CA GLU A 110 24.09 -42.75 0.18
C GLU A 110 25.33 -41.92 0.52
N ARG A 111 26.43 -42.15 -0.21
CA ARG A 111 27.71 -41.45 -0.07
C ARG A 111 27.66 -39.97 -0.44
N ILE A 112 26.80 -39.55 -1.39
CA ILE A 112 26.63 -38.12 -1.74
C ILE A 112 25.43 -37.49 -1.03
N ARG A 113 24.47 -38.28 -0.54
CA ARG A 113 23.30 -37.74 0.18
C ARG A 113 23.68 -37.00 1.46
N GLN A 114 24.60 -37.57 2.26
CA GLN A 114 25.09 -36.92 3.48
C GLN A 114 25.87 -35.62 3.22
N PRO A 115 26.89 -35.58 2.34
CA PRO A 115 27.60 -34.34 2.05
C PRO A 115 26.72 -33.32 1.35
N LEU A 116 25.74 -33.72 0.53
CA LEU A 116 24.80 -32.79 -0.09
C LEU A 116 23.92 -32.09 0.95
N LYS A 117 23.38 -32.85 1.93
CA LYS A 117 22.64 -32.28 3.06
C LYS A 117 23.51 -31.35 3.90
N ARG A 118 24.75 -31.74 4.20
CA ARG A 118 25.71 -30.88 4.91
C ARG A 118 26.03 -29.61 4.11
N ALA A 119 26.25 -29.72 2.81
CA ALA A 119 26.51 -28.59 1.92
C ALA A 119 25.34 -27.62 1.88
N GLU A 120 24.09 -28.11 1.87
CA GLU A 120 22.90 -27.28 1.95
C GLU A 120 22.84 -26.51 3.28
N SER A 121 23.08 -27.19 4.41
CA SER A 121 23.14 -26.55 5.73
C SER A 121 24.26 -25.51 5.82
N VAL A 122 25.44 -25.83 5.31
CA VAL A 122 26.57 -24.90 5.23
C VAL A 122 26.22 -23.70 4.35
N LEU A 123 25.55 -23.89 3.22
CA LEU A 123 25.11 -22.82 2.34
C LEU A 123 24.07 -21.91 3.03
N LYS A 124 23.13 -22.47 3.81
CA LYS A 124 22.20 -21.70 4.65
C LYS A 124 22.94 -20.86 5.69
N LEU A 125 23.93 -21.42 6.37
CA LEU A 125 24.78 -20.68 7.32
C LEU A 125 25.58 -19.57 6.63
N LEU A 126 26.16 -19.84 5.45
CA LEU A 126 26.84 -18.83 4.65
C LEU A 126 25.88 -17.70 4.23
N ARG A 127 24.61 -18.00 3.93
CA ARG A 127 23.61 -16.98 3.59
C ARG A 127 23.35 -16.06 4.78
N ILE A 128 23.23 -16.62 5.99
CA ILE A 128 23.04 -15.85 7.23
C ILE A 128 24.26 -14.97 7.48
N PHE A 129 25.47 -15.54 7.42
CA PHE A 129 26.70 -14.76 7.59
C PHE A 129 26.84 -13.66 6.53
N ASN A 130 26.46 -13.95 5.28
CA ASN A 130 26.44 -12.97 4.21
C ASN A 130 25.47 -11.83 4.49
N PHE A 131 24.28 -12.15 5.00
CA PHE A 131 23.27 -11.19 5.39
C PHE A 131 23.77 -10.29 6.54
N CYS A 132 24.35 -10.84 7.60
CA CYS A 132 24.96 -10.05 8.68
C CYS A 132 26.06 -9.11 8.15
N ALA A 133 26.97 -9.64 7.32
CA ALA A 133 28.00 -8.82 6.69
C ALA A 133 27.42 -7.77 5.73
N PHE A 134 26.30 -8.04 5.07
CA PHE A 134 25.59 -7.07 4.23
C PHE A 134 25.02 -5.93 5.06
N LEU A 135 24.41 -6.22 6.22
CA LEU A 135 23.88 -5.20 7.13
C LEU A 135 24.97 -4.24 7.60
N ILE A 136 26.20 -4.72 7.80
CA ILE A 136 27.33 -3.87 8.21
C ILE A 136 27.92 -3.12 7.00
N GLN A 137 28.20 -3.81 5.89
CA GLN A 137 28.99 -3.26 4.77
C GLN A 137 28.17 -2.54 3.69
N ASN A 138 26.87 -2.80 3.55
CA ASN A 138 26.00 -2.29 2.47
C ASN A 138 26.47 -2.61 1.03
N ARG A 139 27.20 -3.70 0.80
CA ARG A 139 27.81 -3.98 -0.52
C ARG A 139 27.00 -4.97 -1.34
N TYR A 140 26.84 -6.19 -0.84
CA TYR A 140 26.28 -7.32 -1.60
C TYR A 140 25.14 -7.99 -0.81
N PRO A 141 23.88 -7.90 -1.26
CA PRO A 141 22.74 -8.45 -0.52
C PRO A 141 22.67 -9.98 -0.56
N THR A 142 23.08 -10.60 -1.68
CA THR A 142 23.05 -12.06 -1.85
C THR A 142 24.45 -12.65 -1.89
N LEU A 143 24.58 -13.93 -1.53
CA LEU A 143 25.85 -14.66 -1.70
C LEU A 143 26.31 -14.64 -3.15
N ALA A 144 25.37 -14.76 -4.09
CA ALA A 144 25.68 -14.79 -5.50
C ALA A 144 26.33 -13.49 -5.99
N THR A 145 25.76 -12.35 -5.57
CA THR A 145 26.33 -11.03 -5.88
C THR A 145 27.69 -10.81 -5.20
N ARG A 146 27.93 -11.39 -4.02
CA ARG A 146 29.22 -11.33 -3.33
C ARG A 146 30.31 -12.13 -4.05
N VAL A 147 30.01 -13.38 -4.44
CA VAL A 147 30.96 -14.23 -5.19
C VAL A 147 31.33 -13.59 -6.52
N LEU A 148 30.37 -12.98 -7.21
CA LEU A 148 30.60 -12.34 -8.52
C LEU A 148 31.13 -10.90 -8.42
N LYS A 149 31.25 -10.37 -7.20
CA LYS A 149 31.60 -8.96 -6.94
C LYS A 149 30.79 -8.02 -7.82
N LEU A 150 29.47 -8.20 -7.81
CA LEU A 150 28.53 -7.44 -8.64
C LEU A 150 27.75 -6.45 -7.76
N PRO A 151 28.18 -5.19 -7.68
CA PRO A 151 27.47 -4.19 -6.89
C PRO A 151 26.17 -3.76 -7.58
N ILE A 152 25.21 -3.36 -6.74
CA ILE A 152 23.95 -2.73 -7.17
C ILE A 152 24.13 -1.21 -7.04
N LEU A 153 23.93 -0.51 -8.14
CA LEU A 153 24.11 0.93 -8.32
C LEU A 153 22.75 1.60 -8.55
N PRO A 154 22.54 2.85 -8.10
CA PRO A 154 21.35 3.61 -8.43
C PRO A 154 21.35 4.02 -9.91
N VAL A 155 20.17 4.00 -10.56
CA VAL A 155 20.01 4.42 -11.96
C VAL A 155 19.97 5.94 -12.10
N HIS A 156 19.41 6.64 -11.10
CA HIS A 156 19.43 8.10 -11.04
C HIS A 156 20.16 8.56 -9.78
N HIS A 157 20.99 9.60 -9.93
CA HIS A 157 21.76 10.21 -8.83
C HIS A 157 20.85 10.81 -7.74
N ARG A 158 19.55 11.02 -8.03
CA ARG A 158 18.53 11.54 -7.12
C ARG A 158 17.42 10.51 -6.82
N PHE A 159 17.74 9.22 -6.80
CA PHE A 159 16.79 8.21 -6.30
C PHE A 159 16.70 8.32 -4.77
N SER A 160 15.98 9.34 -4.29
CA SER A 160 15.46 9.35 -2.93
C SER A 160 14.45 8.22 -2.85
N ALA A 161 14.58 7.36 -1.83
CA ALA A 161 13.63 6.28 -1.56
C ALA A 161 12.15 6.75 -1.46
N ASP A 162 11.91 8.06 -1.38
CA ASP A 162 10.61 8.72 -1.27
C ASP A 162 9.67 8.57 -2.48
N ALA A 163 10.15 8.24 -3.69
CA ALA A 163 9.27 8.22 -4.87
C ALA A 163 8.16 7.15 -4.78
N GLY A 164 8.44 6.02 -4.11
CA GLY A 164 7.43 4.98 -3.85
C GLY A 164 6.58 5.27 -2.61
N TYR A 165 7.16 5.86 -1.57
CA TYR A 165 6.40 6.15 -0.35
C TYR A 165 5.51 7.37 -0.47
N SER A 166 5.76 8.29 -1.40
CA SER A 166 4.97 9.52 -1.53
C SER A 166 3.49 9.26 -1.80
N TYR A 167 3.17 8.23 -2.61
CA TYR A 167 1.77 7.89 -2.89
C TYR A 167 1.16 7.08 -1.73
N GLN A 168 1.89 6.12 -1.17
CA GLN A 168 1.44 5.29 -0.05
C GLN A 168 1.18 6.13 1.21
N ILE A 169 2.09 7.06 1.52
CA ILE A 169 1.96 7.98 2.64
C ILE A 169 0.79 8.92 2.40
N ARG A 170 0.58 9.42 1.18
CA ARG A 170 -0.56 10.30 0.89
C ARG A 170 -1.90 9.58 1.05
N GLU A 171 -2.01 8.34 0.60
CA GLU A 171 -3.22 7.52 0.77
C GLU A 171 -3.47 7.22 2.25
N LEU A 172 -2.42 6.81 2.99
CA LEU A 172 -2.53 6.55 4.42
C LEU A 172 -2.94 7.82 5.21
N LEU A 173 -2.35 8.96 4.87
CA LEU A 173 -2.70 10.25 5.47
C LEU A 173 -4.15 10.61 5.18
N TRP A 174 -4.63 10.35 3.96
CA TRP A 174 -6.01 10.66 3.61
C TRP A 174 -7.01 9.78 4.37
N HIS A 175 -6.72 8.49 4.53
CA HIS A 175 -7.53 7.60 5.36
C HIS A 175 -7.53 8.02 6.83
N GLN A 176 -6.37 8.28 7.43
CA GLN A 176 -6.28 8.74 8.82
C GLN A 176 -6.94 10.10 9.04
N PHE A 177 -6.85 11.00 8.06
CA PHE A 177 -7.53 12.29 8.11
C PHE A 177 -9.05 12.14 8.04
N ALA A 178 -9.57 11.23 7.21
CA ALA A 178 -11.00 10.95 7.13
C ALA A 178 -11.53 10.37 8.44
N ASP A 179 -10.80 9.42 9.04
CA ASP A 179 -11.16 8.85 10.35
C ASP A 179 -11.21 9.93 11.44
N PHE A 180 -10.23 10.84 11.44
CA PHE A 180 -10.23 12.01 12.33
C PHE A 180 -11.44 12.92 12.10
N LEU A 181 -11.77 13.24 10.84
CA LEU A 181 -12.92 14.07 10.52
C LEU A 181 -14.23 13.45 11.00
N ILE A 182 -14.40 12.13 10.83
CA ILE A 182 -15.59 11.43 11.31
C ILE A 182 -15.74 11.53 12.83
N MET A 183 -14.63 11.53 13.58
CA MET A 183 -14.65 11.73 15.05
C MET A 183 -14.95 13.18 15.45
N VAL A 184 -14.46 14.16 14.68
CA VAL A 184 -14.67 15.59 14.96
C VAL A 184 -16.06 16.06 14.53
N LEU A 185 -16.60 15.49 13.45
CA LEU A 185 -17.89 15.86 12.87
C LEU A 185 -19.05 15.90 13.90
N PRO A 186 -19.24 14.90 14.78
CA PRO A 186 -20.30 14.94 15.80
C PRO A 186 -20.04 15.92 16.95
N MET A 187 -18.79 16.33 17.19
CA MET A 187 -18.49 17.38 18.18
C MET A 187 -18.80 18.79 17.67
N VAL A 188 -18.90 18.99 16.36
CA VAL A 188 -19.21 20.30 15.78
C VAL A 188 -20.72 20.48 15.72
N ASN A 189 -21.23 21.48 16.45
CA ASN A 189 -22.64 21.87 16.34
C ASN A 189 -22.91 22.42 14.93
N PHE A 190 -23.44 21.56 14.05
CA PHE A 190 -23.72 21.84 12.65
C PHE A 190 -24.58 23.09 12.43
N GLN A 191 -25.44 23.44 13.38
CA GLN A 191 -26.32 24.60 13.25
C GLN A 191 -25.56 25.91 13.39
N LYS A 192 -24.64 26.00 14.36
CA LYS A 192 -23.79 27.19 14.57
C LYS A 192 -22.75 27.32 13.45
N ALA A 193 -22.18 26.19 13.00
CA ALA A 193 -21.26 26.15 11.87
C ALA A 193 -21.93 26.57 10.55
N LYS A 194 -23.10 26.02 10.21
CA LYS A 194 -23.84 26.36 8.98
C LYS A 194 -24.21 27.84 8.92
N ARG A 195 -24.65 28.44 10.03
CA ARG A 195 -24.96 29.88 10.11
C ARG A 195 -23.72 30.75 9.96
N SER A 196 -22.60 30.33 10.53
CA SER A 196 -21.34 31.07 10.42
C SER A 196 -20.74 30.98 9.01
N VAL A 197 -20.80 29.80 8.38
CA VAL A 197 -20.36 29.58 7.00
C VAL A 197 -21.28 30.28 5.98
N LEU A 198 -22.61 30.24 6.16
CA LEU A 198 -23.52 31.02 5.31
C LEU A 198 -23.29 32.52 5.43
N LYS A 199 -22.99 33.04 6.63
CA LYS A 199 -22.63 34.46 6.81
C LYS A 199 -21.29 34.81 6.16
N TRP A 200 -20.35 33.87 6.14
CA TRP A 200 -19.05 34.03 5.48
C TRP A 200 -19.15 33.98 3.95
N ILE A 201 -20.00 33.09 3.41
CA ILE A 201 -20.22 32.93 1.98
C ILE A 201 -21.20 33.99 1.43
N SER A 202 -22.15 34.46 2.23
CA SER A 202 -23.15 35.48 1.81
C SER A 202 -22.69 36.91 2.06
N CYS A 203 -21.38 37.17 2.10
CA CYS A 203 -20.85 38.53 2.13
C CYS A 203 -20.82 39.13 0.71
N ASP A 204 -21.97 39.13 0.04
CA ASP A 204 -22.28 40.04 -1.07
C ASP A 204 -23.63 40.71 -0.71
N LYS A 205 -23.57 42.01 -0.40
CA LYS A 205 -24.74 42.92 -0.46
C LYS A 205 -25.10 43.15 -1.94
N PRO A 206 -26.20 43.83 -2.34
CA PRO A 206 -27.40 44.38 -1.65
C PRO A 206 -28.72 43.86 -2.34
N VAL A 207 -29.96 44.25 -2.05
CA VAL A 207 -30.69 45.47 -2.47
C VAL A 207 -32.14 45.30 -1.97
N VAL A 208 -32.70 46.32 -1.33
CA VAL A 208 -34.14 46.43 -1.03
C VAL A 208 -34.82 47.03 -2.26
N PRO A 209 -35.87 46.41 -2.85
CA PRO A 209 -36.79 47.12 -3.71
C PRO A 209 -37.98 47.60 -2.90
N GLU A 210 -38.05 48.92 -2.82
CA GLU A 210 -39.23 49.72 -2.52
C GLU A 210 -40.31 49.49 -3.59
N SER A 211 -41.58 49.66 -3.20
CA SER A 211 -42.82 49.59 -4.02
C SER A 211 -43.46 48.21 -4.23
N VAL A 212 -44.41 47.86 -3.36
CA VAL A 212 -45.81 47.56 -3.75
C VAL A 212 -46.71 47.92 -2.56
N ILE A 213 -47.34 49.08 -2.63
CA ILE A 213 -48.46 49.46 -1.78
C ILE A 213 -49.66 48.62 -2.22
N ARG A 214 -50.13 47.72 -1.36
CA ARG A 214 -51.52 47.24 -1.39
C ARG A 214 -52.11 47.43 -0.01
N GLN A 215 -53.09 48.33 0.03
CA GLN A 215 -53.90 48.66 1.20
C GLN A 215 -54.57 47.40 1.74
N VAL A 216 -54.25 47.04 2.98
CA VAL A 216 -55.13 46.25 3.84
C VAL A 216 -55.09 46.90 5.22
N SER A 217 -56.29 47.21 5.69
CA SER A 217 -56.79 47.76 6.94
C SER A 217 -55.91 47.65 8.17
N ASP A 218 -55.83 48.76 8.91
CA ASP A 218 -55.45 48.84 10.32
C ASP A 218 -56.37 47.95 11.16
N ASP A 219 -55.84 46.82 11.64
CA ASP A 219 -55.99 46.27 13.00
C ASP A 219 -55.29 44.88 13.07
N ASP A 220 -54.41 44.71 14.07
CA ASP A 220 -53.83 43.42 14.53
C ASP A 220 -52.62 42.73 13.84
N ILE A 221 -51.64 43.42 13.23
CA ILE A 221 -50.34 42.76 12.94
C ILE A 221 -49.15 43.70 13.20
N ARG A 222 -48.95 44.08 14.46
CA ARG A 222 -47.71 44.69 14.92
C ARG A 222 -46.75 43.60 15.40
N GLU A 223 -45.57 43.58 14.80
CA GLU A 223 -44.31 43.08 15.36
C GLU A 223 -44.30 41.64 15.91
N ASN A 224 -43.82 40.70 15.09
CA ASN A 224 -42.59 39.95 15.41
C ASN A 224 -42.33 38.83 14.39
N ARG A 225 -41.35 39.02 13.49
CA ARG A 225 -40.46 37.89 13.16
C ARG A 225 -39.53 37.69 14.37
N THR A 226 -40.09 37.35 15.53
CA THR A 226 -39.30 36.78 16.60
C THR A 226 -38.85 35.43 16.08
N VAL A 227 -37.55 35.30 15.89
CA VAL A 227 -36.93 34.00 15.78
C VAL A 227 -37.35 33.24 17.05
N LEU A 228 -38.30 32.32 16.92
CA LEU A 228 -38.86 31.55 18.02
C LEU A 228 -37.70 30.80 18.68
N LYS A 229 -37.37 31.15 19.92
CA LYS A 229 -36.35 30.45 20.69
C LYS A 229 -36.98 29.28 21.42
N CYS A 230 -36.29 28.15 21.46
CA CYS A 230 -36.73 27.02 22.25
C CYS A 230 -36.49 27.30 23.73
N CYS A 231 -37.49 27.08 24.59
CA CYS A 231 -37.33 27.26 26.04
C CYS A 231 -36.33 26.26 26.67
N ILE A 232 -36.14 25.09 26.06
CA ILE A 232 -35.27 24.02 26.58
C ILE A 232 -33.82 24.22 26.14
N CYS A 233 -33.57 24.29 24.82
CA CYS A 233 -32.20 24.42 24.31
C CYS A 233 -31.73 25.87 24.13
N THR A 234 -32.60 26.87 24.29
CA THR A 234 -32.36 28.33 24.12
C THR A 234 -31.83 28.77 22.75
N ASP A 235 -31.58 27.82 21.84
CA ASP A 235 -31.30 28.00 20.42
C ASP A 235 -32.62 28.23 19.65
N ASP A 236 -32.53 28.66 18.39
CA ASP A 236 -33.71 28.86 17.56
C ASP A 236 -34.45 27.54 17.32
N ALA A 237 -35.77 27.58 17.45
CA ALA A 237 -36.62 26.42 17.38
C ALA A 237 -36.60 25.77 15.98
N VAL A 238 -36.07 24.55 15.92
CA VAL A 238 -36.09 23.70 14.72
C VAL A 238 -37.45 23.00 14.68
N LEU A 239 -38.28 23.34 13.69
CA LEU A 239 -39.66 22.87 13.57
C LEU A 239 -40.49 23.15 14.85
N PRO A 240 -40.83 24.42 15.12
CA PRO A 240 -41.39 24.86 16.40
C PRO A 240 -42.75 24.23 16.69
N GLN A 241 -42.87 23.57 17.85
CA GLN A 241 -44.14 23.16 18.45
C GLN A 241 -44.55 24.17 19.53
N LYS A 242 -45.81 24.62 19.51
CA LYS A 242 -46.32 25.56 20.51
C LYS A 242 -47.18 24.81 21.53
N VAL A 243 -46.80 24.87 22.80
CA VAL A 243 -47.56 24.31 23.92
C VAL A 243 -47.63 25.37 25.02
N GLY A 244 -48.83 25.70 25.48
CA GLY A 244 -49.00 26.68 26.58
C GLY A 244 -48.49 28.10 26.29
N GLY A 245 -48.34 28.49 25.02
CA GLY A 245 -47.80 29.80 24.63
C GLY A 245 -46.28 29.85 24.49
N GLU A 246 -45.57 28.81 24.91
CA GLU A 246 -44.13 28.65 24.72
C GLU A 246 -43.80 27.85 23.45
N SER A 247 -42.64 28.10 22.85
CA SER A 247 -42.15 27.39 21.67
C SER A 247 -41.04 26.41 21.99
N TYR A 248 -41.15 25.17 21.50
CA TYR A 248 -40.17 24.11 21.68
C TYR A 248 -39.68 23.57 20.32
N CYS A 249 -38.44 23.09 20.25
CA CYS A 249 -37.97 22.28 19.12
C CYS A 249 -38.72 20.96 19.10
N TYR A 250 -39.02 20.42 17.91
CA TYR A 250 -39.64 19.09 17.76
C TYR A 250 -38.91 18.00 18.58
N TYR A 251 -37.58 17.97 18.51
CA TYR A 251 -36.77 17.00 19.25
C TYR A 251 -36.79 17.21 20.77
N CYS A 252 -36.75 18.46 21.25
CA CYS A 252 -36.78 18.76 22.69
C CYS A 252 -38.16 18.50 23.30
N TYR A 253 -39.23 18.71 22.53
CA TYR A 253 -40.58 18.35 22.97
C TYR A 253 -40.75 16.84 23.06
N GLN A 254 -40.25 16.09 22.07
CA GLN A 254 -40.37 14.63 22.05
C GLN A 254 -39.60 13.97 23.19
N THR A 255 -38.43 14.48 23.57
CA THR A 255 -37.70 13.96 24.75
C THR A 255 -38.44 14.21 26.06
N VAL A 256 -39.12 15.36 26.22
CA VAL A 256 -39.89 15.65 27.43
C VAL A 256 -41.19 14.84 27.47
N ALA A 257 -41.84 14.64 26.33
CA ALA A 257 -43.07 13.86 26.22
C ALA A 257 -42.86 12.34 26.38
N GLU A 258 -41.63 11.84 26.27
CA GLU A 258 -41.28 10.44 26.54
C GLU A 258 -40.96 10.18 28.04
N ASP A 259 -40.68 11.23 28.82
CA ASP A 259 -40.38 11.14 30.25
C ASP A 259 -41.63 11.32 31.16
N ASP A 260 -42.77 11.75 30.60
CA ASP A 260 -44.10 11.84 31.24
C ASP A 260 -44.96 10.58 31.00
#